data_AF-A0A3B0VR45-F1
#
_entry.id   AF-A0A3B0VR45-F1
#
_cell.length_a   1.000
_cell.length_b   1.000
_cell.length_c   1.000
_cell.angle_alpha   90.00
_cell.angle_beta   90.00
_cell.angle_gamma   90.00
#
_symmetry.space_group_name_H-M   'P 1'
#
loop_
_entity.id
_entity.type
_entity.pdbx_description
1 polymer ?
#
loop_
_entity_poly.entity_id
_entity_poly.type
_entity_poly.pdbx_seq_one_letter_code
_entity_poly.pdbx_strand_id
1 'polypeptide(L)' 'MNNSIKTQFSIIKDPRLERKRLYSLVDILVLTICAMLSDAEGYTAIEAFGRNKKMAFPPMIASVMF' A
#
# COMPACT_ATOMS: atom_id res chain seq x y z
N MET A 1 6.91 -23.92 -6.67
CA MET A 1 6.94 -22.52 -7.14
C MET A 1 6.12 -21.69 -6.16
N ASN A 2 6.71 -20.69 -5.50
CA ASN A 2 6.00 -19.90 -4.49
C ASN A 2 5.30 -18.72 -5.19
N ASN A 3 4.03 -18.91 -5.55
CA ASN A 3 3.24 -17.97 -6.36
C ASN A 3 2.55 -16.90 -5.49
N SER A 4 3.24 -16.36 -4.49
CA SER A 4 2.68 -15.32 -3.62
C SER A 4 2.86 -13.94 -4.24
N ILE A 5 1.80 -13.12 -4.20
CA ILE A 5 1.80 -11.72 -4.66
C ILE A 5 2.97 -10.94 -4.05
N LYS A 6 3.30 -11.17 -2.78
CA LYS A 6 4.41 -10.49 -2.11
C LYS A 6 5.77 -10.80 -2.74
N THR A 7 5.99 -12.07 -3.13
CA THR A 7 7.22 -12.51 -3.78
C THR A 7 7.37 -11.90 -5.16
N GLN A 8 6.27 -11.79 -5.93
CA GLN A 8 6.30 -11.17 -7.25
C GLN A 8 6.62 -9.66 -7.18
N PHE A 9 6.04 -8.96 -6.21
CA PHE A 9 6.30 -7.53 -6.01
C PHE A 9 7.64 -7.21 -5.33
N SER A 10 8.32 -8.19 -4.74
CA SER A 10 9.64 -7.98 -4.11
C SER A 10 10.74 -7.56 -5.09
N ILE A 11 10.53 -7.74 -6.41
CA ILE A 11 11.46 -7.31 -7.46
C ILE A 11 11.42 -5.78 -7.65
N ILE A 12 10.32 -5.13 -7.25
CA ILE A 12 10.15 -3.69 -7.38
C ILE A 12 11.00 -2.99 -6.31
N LYS A 13 12.01 -2.26 -6.77
CA LYS A 13 12.81 -1.39 -5.91
C LYS A 13 11.94 -0.23 -5.44
N ASP A 14 11.89 -0.01 -4.13
CA ASP A 14 11.12 1.07 -3.54
C ASP A 14 11.73 2.44 -3.94
N PRO A 15 11.03 3.25 -4.76
CA PRO A 15 11.55 4.54 -5.22
C PRO A 15 11.48 5.62 -4.14
N ARG A 16 10.80 5.35 -3.01
CA ARG A 16 10.56 6.33 -1.96
C ARG A 16 11.80 6.56 -1.11
N LEU A 17 11.92 7.78 -0.61
CA LEU A 17 12.96 8.16 0.31
C LEU A 17 12.90 7.28 1.58
N GLU A 18 14.04 6.73 2.03
CA GLU A 18 14.11 5.83 3.21
C GLU A 18 13.39 6.38 4.45
N ARG A 19 13.56 7.68 4.70
CA ARG A 19 12.98 8.41 5.84
C ARG A 19 11.45 8.44 5.83
N LYS A 20 10.83 8.13 4.68
CA LYS A 20 9.39 8.13 4.45
C LYS A 20 8.80 6.72 4.31
N ARG A 21 9.62 5.66 4.47
CA ARG A 21 9.16 4.26 4.43
C ARG A 21 8.69 3.77 5.79
N LEU A 22 7.51 4.23 6.21
CA LEU A 22 6.83 3.67 7.40
C LEU A 22 6.27 2.27 7.14
N TYR A 23 6.01 1.93 5.88
CA TYR A 23 5.46 0.65 5.44
C TYR A 23 6.19 0.16 4.20
N SER A 24 6.27 -1.17 4.06
CA SER A 24 6.76 -1.81 2.84
C SER A 24 5.92 -1.41 1.63
N LEU A 25 6.58 -1.13 0.50
CA LEU A 25 5.90 -0.84 -0.76
C LEU A 25 4.94 -1.98 -1.14
N VAL A 26 5.36 -3.22 -0.90
CA VAL A 26 4.57 -4.42 -1.20
C VAL A 26 3.26 -4.43 -0.41
N ASP A 27 3.30 -4.06 0.88
CA ASP A 27 2.08 -4.05 1.70
C ASP A 27 1.12 -2.94 1.26
N ILE A 28 1.64 -1.78 0.83
CA ILE A 28 0.83 -0.69 0.27
C ILE A 28 0.17 -1.11 -1.04
N LEU A 29 0.90 -1.79 -1.93
CA LEU A 29 0.36 -2.29 -3.20
C LEU A 29 -0.73 -3.32 -2.96
N VAL A 30 -0.50 -4.28 -2.05
CA VAL A 30 -1.50 -5.29 -1.69
C VAL A 30 -2.76 -4.64 -1.11
N LEU A 31 -2.61 -3.68 -0.20
CA LEU A 31 -3.75 -2.95 0.36
C LEU A 31 -4.55 -2.23 -0.74
N THR A 32 -3.84 -1.54 -1.63
CA THR A 32 -4.45 -0.76 -2.71
C THR A 32 -5.26 -1.66 -3.63
N ILE A 33 -4.73 -2.83 -4.01
CA ILE A 33 -5.44 -3.81 -4.82
C ILE A 33 -6.67 -4.33 -4.06
N CYS A 34 -6.54 -4.70 -2.78
CA CYS A 34 -7.68 -5.15 -1.98
C CYS A 34 -8.77 -4.08 -1.84
N ALA A 35 -8.39 -2.81 -1.72
CA ALA A 35 -9.32 -1.69 -1.63
C ALA A 35 -10.04 -1.48 -2.97
N MET A 36 -9.32 -1.48 -4.09
CA MET A 36 -9.92 -1.38 -5.44
C MET A 36 -10.87 -2.53 -5.74
N LEU A 37 -10.54 -3.76 -5.32
CA LEU A 37 -11.42 -4.92 -5.42
C LEU A 37 -12.66 -4.82 -4.52
N SER A 38 -12.61 -3.96 -3.50
CA SER A 38 -13.73 -3.65 -2.61
C SER A 38 -14.46 -2.36 -3.02
N ASP A 39 -14.27 -1.93 -4.27
CA ASP A 39 -14.89 -0.73 -4.84
C ASP A 39 -14.48 0.59 -4.17
N ALA A 40 -13.28 0.63 -3.58
CA ALA A 40 -12.72 1.86 -3.05
C ALA A 40 -12.17 2.74 -4.17
N GLU A 41 -12.91 3.81 -4.50
CA GLU A 41 -12.50 4.78 -5.52
C GLU A 41 -11.62 5.90 -4.96
N GLY A 42 -10.44 6.06 -5.56
CA GLY A 42 -9.50 7.13 -5.22
C GLY A 42 -8.79 6.94 -3.87
N TYR A 43 -7.82 7.81 -3.60
CA TYR A 43 -6.91 7.67 -2.47
C TYR A 43 -7.59 7.78 -1.10
N THR A 44 -8.63 8.60 -0.98
CA THR A 44 -9.37 8.78 0.28
C THR A 44 -10.15 7.53 0.67
N ALA A 45 -10.78 6.84 -0.30
CA ALA A 45 -11.50 5.61 -0.02
C ALA A 45 -10.54 4.46 0.34
N ILE A 46 -9.39 4.38 -0.35
CA ILE A 46 -8.34 3.40 -0.04
C ILE A 46 -7.76 3.65 1.37
N GLU A 47 -7.53 4.91 1.74
CA GLU A 47 -7.08 5.26 3.09
C GLU A 47 -8.11 4.85 4.16
N ALA A 48 -9.40 5.14 3.91
CA ALA A 48 -10.49 4.73 4.79
C ALA A 48 -10.57 3.19 4.93
N PHE A 49 -10.39 2.46 3.83
CA PHE A 49 -10.31 1.00 3.83
C PHE A 49 -9.17 0.48 4.70
N GLY A 50 -7.98 1.09 4.61
CA GLY A 50 -6.81 0.74 5.43
C GLY A 50 -7.02 1.00 6.93
N ARG A 51 -7.63 2.15 7.28
CA ARG A 51 -7.94 2.53 8.66
C ARG A 51 -8.89 1.53 9.33
N ASN A 52 -9.91 1.06 8.61
CA ASN A 52 -10.85 0.06 9.13
C ASN A 52 -10.20 -1.30 9.42
N LYS A 53 -9.09 -1.64 8.76
CA LYS A 53 -8.29 -2.85 9.05
C LYS A 53 -7.23 -2.65 10.16
N LYS A 54 -7.30 -1.56 10.93
CA LYS A 54 -6.32 -1.16 11.98
C LYS A 54 -4.88 -1.00 11.46
N MET A 55 -4.69 -0.91 10.16
CA MET A 55 -3.41 -0.51 9.59
C MET A 55 -3.42 1.01 9.67
N ALA A 56 -2.94 1.56 10.78
CA ALA A 56 -2.96 2.99 11.05
C ALA A 56 -1.98 3.72 10.13
N PHE A 57 -2.32 3.85 8.85
CA PHE A 57 -1.55 4.63 7.90
C PHE A 57 -1.64 6.11 8.30
N PRO A 58 -0.51 6.80 8.58
CA PRO A 58 -0.47 8.25 8.43
C PRO A 58 -0.85 8.61 6.98
N PRO A 59 -1.28 9.85 6.69
CA PRO A 59 -1.97 10.19 5.44
C PRO A 59 -1.27 9.56 4.25
N MET A 60 -1.95 8.59 3.61
CA MET A 60 -1.40 7.74 2.55
C MET A 60 -0.76 8.57 1.43
N ILE A 61 -1.32 9.76 1.22
CA ILE A 61 -0.85 10.83 0.33
C ILE A 61 0.63 11.17 0.56
N ALA A 62 1.08 11.27 1.81
CA ALA A 62 2.45 11.65 2.15
C ALA A 62 3.48 10.54 1.86
N SER A 63 3.06 9.28 1.86
CA SER A 63 3.91 8.10 1.63
C SER A 63 3.82 7.51 0.22
N VAL A 64 2.85 7.95 -0.61
CA VAL A 64 2.70 7.51 -2.02
C VAL A 64 3.25 8.54 -3.01
N MET A 65 3.22 9.84 -2.68
CA MET A 65 3.67 10.90 -3.60
C MET A 65 5.17 11.25 -3.48
N PHE A 66 5.93 10.70 -2.53
CA PHE A 66 7.34 11.07 -2.29
C PHE A 66 8.23 9.93 -1.78
#